data_AF-A0A563UA80-F1
#
_entry.id   AF-A0A563UA80-F1
#
_cell.length_a   1.000
_cell.length_b   1.000
_cell.length_c   1.000
_cell.angle_alpha   90.00
_cell.angle_beta   90.00
_cell.angle_gamma   90.00
#
_symmetry.space_group_name_H-M   'P 1'
#
loop_
_entity.id
_entity.type
_entity.pdbx_description
1 polymer ?
#
loop_
_entity_poly.entity_id
_entity_poly.type
_entity_poly.pdbx_seq_one_letter_code
_entity_poly.pdbx_strand_id
1 'polypeptide(L)'
;MKTTNLFKHTAMFVCAMLFATISFAQNKPMPSPRDSVSATINGSTITINYGSPSVKGRKVWGELVPYDKVWRTGANEATTFTTTKDITVEGKKLTAGTYALFAIPTASTWTIIFNKTAKQWGAFKYDESQDALRVMVKPMPSAMNERLVYKMNKKGFTLSWDKLSVPVRIK
;
A
#
# COMPACT_ATOMS: atom_id res chain seq x y z
N MET A 1 -40.49 67.21 1.69
CA MET A 1 -39.76 66.26 2.57
C MET A 1 -39.68 64.92 1.83
N LYS A 2 -38.54 64.60 1.20
CA LYS A 2 -38.36 63.42 0.33
C LYS A 2 -37.56 62.35 1.08
N THR A 3 -38.24 61.40 1.70
CA THR A 3 -37.64 60.24 2.38
C THR A 3 -37.93 58.97 1.59
N THR A 4 -37.19 58.70 0.52
CA THR A 4 -37.44 57.48 -0.29
C THR A 4 -36.23 56.84 -0.97
N ASN A 5 -34.99 57.12 -0.55
CA ASN A 5 -33.81 56.49 -1.18
C ASN A 5 -32.79 55.84 -0.22
N LEU A 6 -32.96 55.94 1.10
CA LEU A 6 -32.00 55.34 2.04
C LEU A 6 -32.19 53.82 2.19
N PHE A 7 -33.41 53.30 2.01
CA PHE A 7 -33.69 51.86 2.16
C PHE A 7 -33.33 50.99 0.94
N LYS A 8 -33.13 51.60 -0.24
CA LYS A 8 -32.84 50.85 -1.48
C LYS A 8 -31.35 50.48 -1.62
N HIS A 9 -30.45 51.26 -1.03
CA HIS A 9 -29.01 51.00 -1.12
C HIS A 9 -28.49 50.06 -0.03
N THR A 10 -29.18 49.97 1.11
CA THR A 10 -28.80 49.02 2.18
C THR A 10 -29.14 47.57 1.82
N ALA A 11 -30.23 47.34 1.06
CA ALA A 11 -30.62 46.00 0.61
C ALA A 11 -29.69 45.41 -0.47
N MET A 12 -29.04 46.26 -1.27
CA MET A 12 -28.16 45.82 -2.37
C MET A 12 -26.74 45.46 -1.89
N PHE A 13 -26.31 46.00 -0.75
CA PHE A 13 -24.99 45.70 -0.18
C PHE A 13 -24.96 44.40 0.63
N VAL A 14 -26.10 44.00 1.22
CA VAL A 14 -26.21 42.75 2.00
C VAL A 14 -26.33 41.52 1.08
N CYS A 15 -26.88 41.68 -0.13
CA CYS A 15 -27.03 40.57 -1.09
C CYS A 15 -25.70 40.18 -1.77
N ALA A 16 -24.72 41.09 -1.83
CA ALA A 16 -23.42 40.84 -2.46
C ALA A 16 -22.43 40.05 -1.56
N MET A 17 -22.69 39.96 -0.25
CA MET A 17 -21.82 39.18 0.67
C MET A 17 -22.18 37.68 0.73
N LEU A 18 -23.25 37.24 0.05
CA LEU A 18 -23.72 35.85 0.10
C LEU A 18 -23.15 34.94 -0.99
N PHE A 19 -22.27 35.44 -1.88
CA PHE A 19 -21.83 34.69 -3.07
C PHE A 19 -20.36 34.27 -3.14
N ALA A 20 -19.59 34.33 -2.04
CA ALA A 20 -18.18 33.93 -2.06
C ALA A 20 -17.77 33.04 -0.89
N THR A 21 -18.47 31.92 -0.68
CA THR A 21 -17.88 30.76 -0.01
C THR A 21 -17.76 29.61 -1.01
N ILE A 22 -16.90 29.78 -2.02
CA ILE A 22 -16.33 28.63 -2.71
C ILE A 22 -15.44 27.95 -1.69
N SER A 23 -16.04 27.07 -0.88
CA SER A 23 -15.31 26.15 -0.03
C SER A 23 -14.49 25.27 -0.96
N PHE A 24 -13.23 25.63 -1.17
CA PHE A 24 -12.24 24.70 -1.68
C PHE A 24 -12.08 23.61 -0.62
N ALA A 25 -12.94 22.60 -0.68
CA ALA A 25 -12.70 21.34 -0.01
C ALA A 25 -11.39 20.80 -0.61
N GLN A 26 -10.27 21.10 0.04
CA GLN A 26 -8.97 20.61 -0.37
C GLN A 26 -9.05 19.08 -0.28
N ASN A 27 -8.99 18.40 -1.44
CA ASN A 27 -8.85 16.96 -1.52
C ASN A 27 -7.56 16.57 -0.77
N LYS A 28 -7.68 16.30 0.52
CA LYS A 28 -6.54 15.88 1.34
C LYS A 28 -6.03 14.56 0.76
N PRO A 29 -4.75 14.48 0.36
CA PRO A 29 -4.22 13.26 -0.21
C PRO A 29 -4.39 12.12 0.79
N MET A 30 -4.91 10.98 0.30
CA MET A 30 -5.13 9.79 1.11
C MET A 30 -3.81 9.42 1.82
N PRO A 31 -3.79 9.10 3.12
CA PRO A 31 -2.52 8.82 3.82
C PRO A 31 -1.72 7.66 3.21
N SER A 32 -2.43 6.68 2.64
CA SER A 32 -1.86 5.52 1.96
C SER A 32 -2.62 5.25 0.66
N PRO A 33 -2.37 6.00 -0.43
CA PRO A 33 -3.00 5.74 -1.71
C PRO A 33 -2.69 4.32 -2.19
N ARG A 34 -3.62 3.78 -2.96
CA ARG A 34 -3.47 2.50 -3.65
C ARG A 34 -2.49 2.66 -4.81
N ASP A 35 -1.67 1.64 -5.00
CA ASP A 35 -0.69 1.55 -6.07
C ASP A 35 -0.57 0.10 -6.54
N SER A 36 -0.04 -0.10 -7.74
CA SER A 36 0.15 -1.43 -8.30
C SER A 36 1.33 -1.49 -9.26
N VAL A 37 1.92 -2.68 -9.35
CA VAL A 37 2.96 -2.99 -10.33
C VAL A 37 2.65 -4.32 -11.00
N SER A 38 2.91 -4.43 -12.30
CA SER A 38 2.74 -5.65 -13.06
C SER A 38 3.93 -5.88 -14.00
N ALA A 39 4.35 -7.13 -14.15
CA ALA A 39 5.35 -7.52 -15.13
C ALA A 39 5.20 -9.01 -15.49
N THR A 40 5.63 -9.35 -16.71
CA THR A 40 5.73 -10.75 -17.15
C THR A 40 7.11 -11.31 -16.84
N ILE A 41 7.17 -12.40 -16.08
CA ILE A 41 8.39 -13.15 -15.75
C ILE A 41 8.20 -14.58 -16.23
N ASN A 42 9.09 -15.05 -17.11
CA ASN A 42 9.07 -16.41 -17.67
C ASN A 42 7.69 -16.84 -18.21
N GLY A 43 6.98 -15.89 -18.82
CA GLY A 43 5.67 -16.14 -19.43
C GLY A 43 4.48 -16.19 -18.45
N SER A 44 4.69 -15.92 -17.15
CA SER A 44 3.64 -15.63 -16.17
C SER A 44 3.53 -14.12 -15.95
N THR A 45 2.32 -13.58 -16.00
CA THR A 45 2.06 -12.18 -15.61
C THR A 45 1.84 -12.14 -14.11
N ILE A 46 2.65 -11.32 -13.44
CA ILE A 46 2.58 -11.12 -11.99
C ILE A 46 2.12 -9.69 -11.73
N THR A 47 1.14 -9.54 -10.83
CA THR A 47 0.59 -8.24 -10.43
C THR A 47 0.58 -8.14 -8.91
N ILE A 48 1.07 -7.02 -8.38
CA ILE A 48 1.02 -6.70 -6.95
C ILE A 48 0.20 -5.43 -6.77
N ASN A 49 -0.89 -5.51 -5.99
CA ASN A 49 -1.70 -4.33 -5.65
C ASN A 49 -1.61 -4.06 -4.16
N TYR A 50 -1.17 -2.87 -3.78
CA TYR A 50 -0.82 -2.55 -2.40
C TYR A 50 -1.29 -1.14 -1.99
N GLY A 51 -1.42 -0.92 -0.69
CA GLY A 51 -1.52 0.42 -0.12
C GLY A 51 -0.12 0.91 0.19
N SER A 52 0.24 2.12 -0.26
CA SER A 52 1.57 2.69 -0.11
C SER A 52 1.61 3.65 1.09
N PRO A 53 1.97 3.23 2.32
CA PRO A 53 2.16 4.14 3.43
C PRO A 53 3.44 4.98 3.29
N SER A 54 3.43 6.20 3.83
CA SER A 54 4.62 7.05 3.98
C SER A 54 5.32 6.81 5.33
N VAL A 55 6.63 7.07 5.44
CA VAL A 55 7.36 7.02 6.72
C VAL A 55 6.90 8.14 7.65
N LYS A 56 6.89 9.39 7.17
CA LYS A 56 6.49 10.60 7.93
C LYS A 56 7.26 10.77 9.24
N GLY A 57 8.57 10.53 9.22
CA GLY A 57 9.44 10.64 10.40
C GLY A 57 9.23 9.57 11.49
N ARG A 58 8.35 8.59 11.27
CA ARG A 58 8.10 7.49 12.21
C ARG A 58 9.17 6.42 12.07
N LYS A 59 9.45 5.71 13.17
CA LYS A 59 10.22 4.48 13.12
C LYS A 59 9.37 3.37 12.49
N VAL A 60 9.76 2.91 11.29
CA VAL A 60 8.98 1.90 10.58
C VAL A 60 9.16 0.53 11.22
N TRP A 61 10.40 0.05 11.29
CA TRP A 61 10.69 -1.33 11.68
C TRP A 61 10.85 -1.49 13.19
N GLY A 62 10.14 -2.47 13.76
CA GLY A 62 10.10 -2.72 15.20
C GLY A 62 9.13 -1.83 15.97
N GLU A 63 8.42 -0.91 15.31
CA GLU A 63 7.41 -0.04 15.94
C GLU A 63 6.13 0.04 15.09
N LEU A 64 6.13 0.82 14.00
CA LEU A 64 4.96 0.90 13.11
C LEU A 64 4.64 -0.45 12.46
N VAL A 65 5.68 -1.19 12.11
CA VAL A 65 5.64 -2.60 11.72
C VAL A 65 6.39 -3.37 12.81
N PRO A 66 5.67 -3.96 13.78
CA PRO A 66 6.30 -4.76 14.84
C PRO A 66 7.01 -5.97 14.24
N TYR A 67 8.15 -6.32 14.82
CA TYR A 67 8.82 -7.59 14.49
C TYR A 67 8.05 -8.78 15.06
N ASP A 68 8.26 -9.95 14.44
CA ASP A 68 7.69 -11.23 14.85
C ASP A 68 6.15 -11.26 14.82
N LYS A 69 5.54 -10.33 14.09
CA LYS A 69 4.10 -10.24 13.87
C LYS A 69 3.78 -10.27 12.39
N VAL A 70 2.66 -10.89 12.05
CA VAL A 70 2.16 -10.92 10.68
C VAL A 70 1.77 -9.50 10.25
N TRP A 71 2.31 -9.07 9.11
CA TRP A 71 2.05 -7.77 8.52
C TRP A 71 1.58 -7.94 7.08
N ARG A 72 0.57 -7.15 6.70
CA ARG A 72 -0.11 -7.15 5.39
C ARG A 72 0.69 -6.56 4.22
N THR A 73 1.98 -6.29 4.46
CA THR A 73 2.95 -5.72 3.52
C THR A 73 2.49 -4.46 2.77
N GLY A 74 1.69 -3.64 3.45
CA GLY A 74 1.06 -2.43 2.91
C GLY A 74 0.17 -1.75 3.96
N ALA A 75 -0.76 -0.91 3.52
CA ALA A 75 -1.74 -0.22 4.36
C ALA A 75 -3.18 -0.49 3.93
N ASN A 76 -4.12 -0.39 4.88
CA ASN A 76 -5.55 -0.68 4.70
C ASN A 76 -5.82 -2.15 4.37
N GLU A 77 -6.24 -2.47 3.16
CA GLU A 77 -6.36 -3.86 2.67
C GLU A 77 -5.00 -4.55 2.61
N ALA A 78 -5.00 -5.87 2.75
CA ALA A 78 -3.83 -6.68 2.48
C ALA A 78 -3.34 -6.48 1.05
N THR A 79 -2.02 -6.46 0.89
CA THR A 79 -1.42 -6.48 -0.44
C THR A 79 -1.84 -7.75 -1.15
N THR A 80 -2.26 -7.63 -2.41
CA THR A 80 -2.59 -8.80 -3.22
C THR A 80 -1.46 -9.10 -4.19
N PHE A 81 -1.15 -10.39 -4.34
CA PHE A 81 -0.21 -10.91 -5.32
C PHE A 81 -0.96 -11.87 -6.24
N THR A 82 -0.94 -11.61 -7.54
CA THR A 82 -1.57 -12.46 -8.56
C THR A 82 -0.50 -12.97 -9.51
N THR A 83 -0.55 -14.25 -9.86
CA THR A 83 0.26 -14.87 -10.91
C THR A 83 -0.65 -15.68 -11.84
N THR A 84 -0.48 -15.52 -13.16
CA THR A 84 -1.35 -16.18 -14.16
C THR A 84 -0.95 -17.62 -14.45
N LYS A 85 0.27 -18.02 -14.08
CA LYS A 85 0.77 -19.40 -14.18
C LYS A 85 1.41 -19.84 -12.87
N ASP A 86 1.63 -21.15 -12.76
CA ASP A 86 2.51 -21.71 -11.75
C ASP A 86 3.91 -21.08 -11.88
N ILE A 87 4.47 -20.67 -10.75
CA ILE A 87 5.80 -20.05 -10.66
C ILE A 87 6.60 -20.69 -9.53
N THR A 88 7.90 -20.40 -9.51
CA THR A 88 8.79 -20.77 -8.41
C THR A 88 9.22 -19.51 -7.67
N VAL A 89 8.80 -19.36 -6.42
CA VAL A 89 9.18 -18.24 -5.55
C VAL A 89 10.26 -18.73 -4.58
N GLU A 90 11.44 -18.10 -4.60
CA GLU A 90 12.60 -18.49 -3.78
C GLU A 90 12.88 -20.01 -3.77
N GLY A 91 12.75 -20.65 -4.93
CA GLY A 91 12.99 -22.10 -5.10
C GLY A 91 11.81 -23.00 -4.74
N LYS A 92 10.67 -22.46 -4.30
CA LYS A 92 9.47 -23.23 -3.95
C LYS A 92 8.32 -22.95 -4.91
N LYS A 93 7.56 -23.98 -5.27
CA LYS A 93 6.43 -23.88 -6.19
C LYS A 93 5.28 -23.07 -5.55
N LEU A 94 4.68 -22.19 -6.34
CA LEU A 94 3.41 -21.52 -6.06
C LEU A 94 2.50 -21.70 -7.26
N THR A 95 1.29 -22.21 -7.05
CA THR A 95 0.32 -22.40 -8.13
C THR A 95 -0.22 -21.07 -8.66
N ALA A 96 -0.68 -21.05 -9.90
CA ALA A 96 -1.42 -19.92 -10.46
C ALA A 96 -2.56 -19.50 -9.51
N GLY A 97 -2.78 -18.19 -9.35
CA GLY A 97 -3.82 -17.70 -8.45
C GLY A 97 -3.59 -16.29 -7.94
N THR A 98 -4.50 -15.85 -7.07
CA THR A 98 -4.41 -14.58 -6.35
C THR A 98 -4.33 -14.87 -4.86
N TYR A 99 -3.38 -14.23 -4.20
CA TYR A 99 -3.04 -14.45 -2.80
C TYR A 99 -2.97 -13.11 -2.06
N ALA A 100 -3.21 -13.13 -0.77
CA ALA A 100 -2.78 -12.06 0.10
C ALA A 100 -1.29 -12.24 0.39
N LEU A 101 -0.53 -11.18 0.22
CA LEU A 101 0.89 -11.15 0.53
C LEU A 101 1.05 -10.64 1.96
N PHE A 102 1.58 -11.51 2.81
CA PHE A 102 1.95 -11.17 4.18
C PHE A 102 3.46 -11.33 4.37
N ALA A 103 3.97 -10.73 5.43
CA ALA A 103 5.31 -10.99 5.92
C ALA A 103 5.33 -11.05 7.43
N ILE A 104 6.26 -11.85 7.97
CA ILE A 104 6.69 -11.77 9.37
C ILE A 104 8.12 -11.21 9.34
N PRO A 105 8.28 -9.91 9.62
CA PRO A 105 9.59 -9.27 9.61
C PRO A 105 10.33 -9.58 10.91
N THR A 106 11.64 -9.79 10.79
CA THR A 106 12.58 -9.73 11.91
C THR A 106 13.70 -8.75 11.55
N ALA A 107 14.66 -8.56 12.46
CA ALA A 107 15.84 -7.74 12.19
C ALA A 107 16.76 -8.31 11.09
N SER A 108 16.75 -9.64 10.86
CA SER A 108 17.74 -10.30 10.00
C SER A 108 17.14 -11.09 8.83
N THR A 109 15.97 -11.68 9.01
CA THR A 109 15.32 -12.57 8.03
C THR A 109 13.81 -12.37 8.06
N TRP A 110 13.18 -12.35 6.90
CA TRP A 110 11.74 -12.19 6.78
C TRP A 110 11.12 -13.47 6.25
N THR A 111 9.97 -13.84 6.80
CA THR A 111 9.12 -14.87 6.19
C THR A 111 8.10 -14.17 5.30
N ILE A 112 8.15 -14.39 4.00
CA ILE A 112 7.12 -13.94 3.04
C ILE A 112 6.09 -15.05 2.89
N ILE A 113 4.82 -14.66 2.92
CA ILE A 113 3.68 -15.56 3.01
C ILE A 113 2.72 -15.23 1.87
N PHE A 114 2.31 -16.26 1.13
CA PHE A 114 1.24 -16.19 0.14
C PHE A 114 0.02 -16.93 0.71
N ASN A 115 -1.00 -16.19 1.13
CA ASN A 115 -2.18 -16.73 1.80
C ASN A 115 -3.39 -16.76 0.84
N LYS A 116 -4.17 -17.84 0.85
CA LYS A 116 -5.31 -18.05 -0.06
C LYS A 116 -6.47 -17.08 0.18
N THR A 117 -6.57 -16.52 1.39
CA THR A 117 -7.57 -15.49 1.72
C THR A 117 -7.13 -14.13 1.19
N ALA A 118 -7.26 -13.95 -0.12
CA ALA A 118 -6.62 -12.84 -0.83
C ALA A 118 -7.15 -11.44 -0.49
N LYS A 119 -8.44 -11.31 -0.21
CA LYS A 119 -9.08 -10.01 0.04
C LYS A 119 -9.47 -9.91 1.50
N GLN A 120 -8.71 -9.12 2.26
CA GLN A 120 -9.01 -8.85 3.65
C GLN A 120 -8.46 -7.48 4.08
N TRP A 121 -9.11 -6.88 5.08
CA TRP A 121 -8.61 -5.68 5.72
C TRP A 121 -7.55 -6.05 6.74
N GLY A 122 -6.40 -5.38 6.72
CA GLY A 122 -5.37 -5.62 7.70
C GLY A 122 -4.76 -7.03 7.60
N ALA A 123 -4.37 -7.56 8.76
CA ALA A 123 -4.01 -8.98 8.97
C ALA A 123 -4.90 -9.61 10.06
N PHE A 124 -6.08 -9.02 10.35
CA PHE A 124 -6.93 -9.41 11.48
C PHE A 124 -7.62 -10.75 11.28
N LYS A 125 -7.84 -11.14 10.01
CA LYS A 125 -8.41 -12.43 9.62
C LYS A 125 -7.34 -13.39 9.10
N TYR A 126 -6.08 -13.14 9.46
CA TYR A 126 -4.99 -14.01 9.09
C TYR A 126 -5.19 -15.39 9.72
N ASP A 127 -5.11 -16.42 8.89
CA ASP A 127 -5.17 -17.82 9.27
C ASP A 127 -4.04 -18.56 8.56
N GLU A 128 -3.11 -19.09 9.36
CA GLU A 128 -1.96 -19.85 8.89
C GLU A 128 -2.35 -21.12 8.11
N SER A 129 -3.51 -21.71 8.39
CA SER A 129 -4.02 -22.86 7.63
C SER A 129 -4.29 -22.53 6.16
N GLN A 130 -4.46 -21.24 5.84
CA GLN A 130 -4.69 -20.73 4.49
C GLN A 130 -3.39 -20.36 3.76
N ASP A 131 -2.22 -20.55 4.37
CA ASP A 131 -0.95 -20.29 3.70
C ASP A 131 -0.71 -21.30 2.57
N ALA A 132 -0.58 -20.81 1.35
CA ALA A 132 -0.20 -21.61 0.18
C ALA A 132 1.31 -21.79 0.11
N LEU A 133 2.07 -20.78 0.56
CA LEU A 133 3.53 -20.81 0.53
C LEU A 133 4.14 -19.88 1.59
N ARG A 134 5.21 -20.35 2.24
CA ARG A 134 6.13 -19.55 3.05
C ARG A 134 7.56 -19.68 2.54
N VAL A 135 8.22 -18.54 2.33
CA VAL A 135 9.63 -18.45 1.91
C VAL A 135 10.40 -17.49 2.81
N MET A 136 11.66 -17.82 3.07
CA MET A 136 12.55 -16.94 3.82
C MET A 136 13.35 -16.08 2.86
N VAL A 137 13.44 -14.78 3.15
CA VAL A 137 14.24 -13.82 2.40
C VAL A 137 15.03 -12.94 3.36
N LYS A 138 16.15 -12.41 2.89
CA LYS A 138 17.00 -11.51 3.67
C LYS A 138 16.72 -10.05 3.28
N PRO A 139 16.23 -9.19 4.19
CA PRO A 139 16.20 -7.76 3.94
C PRO A 139 17.63 -7.22 3.79
N MET A 140 17.77 -6.17 2.99
CA MET A 140 19.04 -5.48 2.79
C MET A 140 18.88 -3.98 3.02
N PRO A 141 19.95 -3.29 3.47
CA PRO A 141 19.96 -1.84 3.54
C PRO A 141 19.65 -1.22 2.18
N SER A 142 18.92 -0.12 2.18
CA SER A 142 18.63 0.68 0.99
C SER A 142 18.69 2.17 1.30
N ALA A 143 18.76 2.98 0.25
CA ALA A 143 18.51 4.41 0.40
C ALA A 143 17.08 4.65 0.93
N MET A 144 16.87 5.79 1.59
CA MET A 144 15.57 6.16 2.15
C MET A 144 14.47 6.14 1.08
N ASN A 145 13.45 5.30 1.30
CA ASN A 145 12.21 5.31 0.54
C ASN A 145 11.10 5.88 1.44
N GLU A 146 10.74 7.14 1.21
CA GLU A 146 9.69 7.81 2.01
C GLU A 146 8.35 7.09 1.92
N ARG A 147 8.10 6.35 0.83
CA ARG A 147 6.88 5.57 0.63
C ARG A 147 7.22 4.12 0.41
N LEU A 148 6.32 3.24 0.84
CA LEU A 148 6.41 1.85 0.47
C LEU A 148 6.15 1.71 -1.03
N VAL A 149 7.08 1.06 -1.73
CA VAL A 149 7.04 0.86 -3.18
C VAL A 149 7.38 -0.59 -3.49
N TYR A 150 6.63 -1.19 -4.42
CA TYR A 150 7.01 -2.45 -5.05
C TYR A 150 7.59 -2.17 -6.44
N LYS A 151 8.70 -2.83 -6.76
CA LYS A 151 9.29 -2.82 -8.10
C LYS A 151 9.41 -4.23 -8.63
N MET A 152 9.01 -4.42 -9.88
CA MET A 152 9.23 -5.67 -10.61
C MET A 152 10.56 -5.61 -11.37
N ASN A 153 11.24 -6.74 -11.48
CA ASN A 153 12.37 -6.92 -12.39
C ASN A 153 12.31 -8.32 -13.02
N LYS A 154 13.20 -8.63 -13.97
CA LYS A 154 13.21 -9.92 -14.68
C LYS A 154 13.38 -11.15 -13.77
N LYS A 155 13.82 -10.98 -12.52
CA LYS A 155 14.12 -12.04 -11.56
C LYS A 155 13.11 -12.11 -10.41
N GLY A 156 12.09 -11.25 -10.36
CA GLY A 156 11.09 -11.22 -9.29
C GLY A 156 10.64 -9.80 -8.94
N PHE A 157 10.42 -9.54 -7.66
CA PHE A 157 10.02 -8.23 -7.17
C PHE A 157 10.86 -7.77 -5.97
N THR A 158 10.73 -6.51 -5.61
CA THR A 158 11.35 -5.94 -4.41
C THR A 158 10.36 -5.01 -3.73
N LEU A 159 10.15 -5.22 -2.42
CA LEU A 159 9.49 -4.27 -1.54
C LEU A 159 10.56 -3.33 -0.98
N SER A 160 10.38 -2.02 -1.12
CA SER A 160 11.26 -1.01 -0.52
C SER A 160 10.46 -0.02 0.31
N TRP A 161 10.86 0.20 1.56
CA TRP A 161 10.26 1.21 2.44
C TRP A 161 11.24 1.61 3.55
N ASP A 162 11.28 2.90 3.89
CA ASP A 162 12.31 3.44 4.77
C ASP A 162 13.69 3.06 4.24
N LYS A 163 14.62 2.61 5.08
CA LYS A 163 15.99 2.23 4.70
C LYS A 163 16.17 0.73 4.44
N LEU A 164 15.08 0.00 4.16
CA LEU A 164 15.13 -1.43 3.83
C LEU A 164 14.57 -1.72 2.45
N SER A 165 15.18 -2.71 1.79
CA SER A 165 14.66 -3.38 0.61
C SER A 165 14.61 -4.89 0.84
N VAL A 166 13.57 -5.53 0.33
CA VAL A 166 13.33 -6.97 0.49
C VAL A 166 13.08 -7.57 -0.89
N PRO A 167 14.15 -8.10 -1.54
CA PRO A 167 14.00 -8.77 -2.83
C PRO A 167 13.39 -10.16 -2.64
N VAL A 168 12.48 -10.52 -3.54
CA VAL A 168 11.87 -11.85 -3.63
C VAL A 168 12.02 -12.35 -5.06
N ARG A 169 12.71 -13.46 -5.23
CA ARG A 169 13.03 -14.06 -6.53
C ARG A 169 11.89 -14.92 -7.03
N ILE A 170 11.61 -14.80 -8.32
CA ILE A 170 10.60 -15.56 -9.05
C ILE A 170 11.25 -16.13 -10.32
N LYS A 171 10.99 -17.41 -10.57
CA LYS A 171 11.36 -18.12 -11.81
C LYS A 171 10.15 -18.81 -12.39
#